data_AF-A0A8X6PZ20-F1
#
_entry.id   AF-A0A8X6PZ20-F1
#
_cell.length_a   1.000
_cell.length_b   1.000
_cell.length_c   1.000
_cell.angle_alpha   90.00
_cell.angle_beta   90.00
_cell.angle_gamma   90.00
#
_symmetry.space_group_name_H-M   'P 1'
#
loop_
_entity.id
_entity.type
_entity.pdbx_description
1 polymer ?
#
loop_
_entity_poly.entity_id
_entity_poly.type
_entity_poly.pdbx_seq_one_letter_code
_entity_poly.pdbx_strand_id
1 'polypeptide(L)'
;MMQKLLFGLVALVTVVQCLKLEELGDLVQACIEMSYNGSKTALTVTFSMNDKVLFSRTVSANNPPPICVGHPAARVMADICFDFYNVQMSLDEFKVCLDIQPRVFLRKITNIKVGCLTFEGDEEEEE
;
A
#
# COMPACT_ATOMS: atom_id res chain seq x y z
N MET A 1 42.27 5.43 8.16
CA MET A 1 42.22 5.05 9.58
C MET A 1 40.89 5.53 10.13
N MET A 2 40.00 4.58 10.47
CA MET A 2 38.77 4.73 11.30
C MET A 2 37.73 5.73 10.73
N GLN A 3 36.53 5.30 10.30
CA GLN A 3 35.52 4.67 11.14
C GLN A 3 34.54 3.82 10.28
N LYS A 4 34.63 2.49 10.35
CA LYS A 4 33.45 1.64 10.20
C LYS A 4 32.67 1.80 11.50
N LEU A 5 31.49 2.42 11.47
CA LEU A 5 30.54 2.32 12.58
C LEU A 5 29.10 2.33 12.06
N LEU A 6 28.56 1.11 11.98
CA LEU A 6 27.20 0.75 12.35
C LEU A 6 26.08 1.71 11.94
N PHE A 7 25.47 1.47 10.77
CA PHE A 7 24.01 1.40 10.71
C PHE A 7 23.65 0.20 9.84
N GLY A 8 23.08 -0.83 10.49
CA GLY A 8 22.57 -2.01 9.82
C GLY A 8 21.52 -1.60 8.78
N LEU A 9 21.55 -2.30 7.64
CA LEU A 9 20.68 -2.10 6.48
C LEU A 9 19.21 -1.94 6.89
N VAL A 10 18.69 -0.72 6.88
CA VAL A 10 17.26 -0.47 6.94
C VAL A 10 16.79 -0.25 5.51
N ALA A 11 16.30 -1.29 4.85
CA ALA A 11 15.65 -1.13 3.55
C ALA A 11 14.39 -0.27 3.75
N LEU A 12 14.44 0.97 3.25
CA LEU A 12 13.29 1.84 3.07
C LEU A 12 12.98 1.86 1.58
N VAL A 13 11.93 1.13 1.19
CA VAL A 13 11.50 1.05 -0.22
C VAL A 13 10.17 1.77 -0.33
N THR A 14 10.04 2.70 -1.26
CA THR A 14 8.79 3.43 -1.48
C THR A 14 8.40 3.35 -2.96
N VAL A 15 7.16 2.95 -3.22
CA VAL A 15 6.59 2.83 -4.56
C VAL A 15 5.36 3.70 -4.67
N VAL A 16 5.25 4.49 -5.73
CA VAL A 16 4.06 5.29 -6.05
C VAL A 16 3.49 4.86 -7.39
N GLN A 17 2.24 4.40 -7.41
CA GLN A 17 1.51 4.10 -8.64
C GLN A 17 0.29 5.00 -8.76
N CYS A 18 0.19 5.71 -9.88
CA CYS A 18 -0.96 6.56 -10.19
C CYS A 18 -1.76 6.04 -11.38
N LEU A 19 -3.08 6.22 -11.33
CA LEU A 19 -4.02 5.98 -12.40
C LEU A 19 -4.81 7.28 -12.66
N LYS A 20 -4.91 7.68 -13.92
CA LYS A 20 -5.79 8.78 -14.34
C LYS A 20 -7.11 8.18 -14.81
N LEU A 21 -8.20 8.56 -14.15
CA LEU A 21 -9.57 8.23 -14.50
C LEU A 21 -10.21 9.46 -15.14
N GLU A 22 -10.61 9.33 -16.40
CA GLU A 22 -11.45 10.31 -17.07
C GLU A 22 -12.92 9.99 -16.71
N GLU A 23 -13.46 10.63 -15.67
CA GLU A 23 -14.88 10.59 -15.34
C GLU A 23 -15.51 11.96 -15.64
N LEU A 24 -16.49 12.00 -16.54
CA LEU A 24 -17.48 13.09 -16.72
C LEU A 24 -16.95 14.54 -16.56
N GLY A 25 -15.83 14.87 -17.21
CA GLY A 25 -15.38 16.25 -17.42
C GLY A 25 -14.27 16.76 -16.51
N ASP A 26 -13.91 16.03 -15.45
CA ASP A 26 -12.73 16.32 -14.62
C ASP A 26 -11.76 15.12 -14.63
N LEU A 27 -10.46 15.40 -14.77
CA LEU A 27 -9.43 14.36 -14.70
C LEU A 27 -9.18 13.99 -13.23
N VAL A 28 -9.61 12.80 -12.84
CA VAL A 28 -9.39 12.27 -11.49
C VAL A 28 -8.10 11.46 -11.46
N GLN A 29 -7.09 11.94 -10.76
CA GLN A 29 -5.85 11.20 -10.53
C GLN A 29 -5.92 10.48 -9.19
N ALA A 30 -5.97 9.14 -9.22
CA ALA A 30 -5.89 8.32 -8.03
C ALA A 30 -4.47 7.73 -7.92
N CYS A 31 -3.81 7.91 -6.78
CA CYS A 31 -2.48 7.36 -6.53
C CYS A 31 -2.49 6.48 -5.28
N ILE A 32 -1.70 5.41 -5.33
CA ILE A 32 -1.35 4.60 -4.17
C ILE A 32 0.16 4.67 -3.97
N GLU A 33 0.56 5.06 -2.77
CA GLU A 33 1.93 5.07 -2.30
C GLU A 33 2.08 3.95 -1.25
N MET A 34 3.11 3.13 -1.42
CA MET A 34 3.43 2.03 -0.52
C MET A 34 4.88 2.18 -0.08
N SER A 35 5.10 2.36 1.22
CA SER A 35 6.43 2.50 1.82
C SER A 35 6.69 1.39 2.82
N TYR A 36 7.78 0.65 2.65
CA TYR A 36 8.19 -0.40 3.55
C TYR A 36 9.38 0.04 4.41
N ASN A 37 9.33 -0.31 5.69
CA ASN A 37 10.43 -0.12 6.63
C ASN A 37 10.92 -1.47 7.15
N GLY A 38 12.10 -1.92 6.70
CA GLY A 38 12.69 -3.21 7.08
C GLY A 38 12.98 -3.36 8.57
N SER A 39 13.41 -2.28 9.22
CA SER A 39 13.70 -2.29 10.67
C SER A 39 12.47 -2.49 11.53
N LYS A 40 11.30 -2.04 11.06
CA LYS A 40 10.03 -2.18 11.77
C LYS A 40 9.14 -3.28 11.20
N THR A 41 9.57 -3.91 10.12
CA THR A 41 8.81 -4.87 9.31
C THR A 41 7.38 -4.35 9.08
N ALA A 42 7.29 -3.11 8.61
CA ALA A 42 6.04 -2.37 8.52
C ALA A 42 5.84 -1.84 7.10
N LEU A 43 4.61 -1.95 6.59
CA LEU A 43 4.17 -1.42 5.31
C LEU A 43 3.22 -0.26 5.56
N THR A 44 3.54 0.92 5.03
CA THR A 44 2.68 2.10 5.04
C THR A 44 2.02 2.23 3.68
N VAL A 45 0.69 2.22 3.64
CA VAL A 45 -0.09 2.41 2.42
C VAL A 45 -0.84 3.73 2.53
N THR A 46 -0.61 4.61 1.58
CA THR A 46 -1.26 5.90 1.44
C THR A 46 -2.00 5.93 0.12
N PHE A 47 -3.29 6.28 0.15
CA PHE A 47 -4.09 6.49 -1.05
C PHE A 47 -4.50 7.94 -1.13
N SER A 48 -4.28 8.54 -2.30
CA SER A 48 -4.64 9.91 -2.61
C SER A 48 -5.49 9.99 -3.87
N MET A 49 -6.39 10.98 -3.90
CA MET A 49 -7.14 11.36 -5.10
C MET A 49 -6.98 12.86 -5.29
N ASN A 50 -6.55 13.29 -6.49
CA ASN A 50 -6.23 14.68 -6.81
C ASN A 50 -5.33 15.32 -5.75
N ASP A 51 -4.23 14.62 -5.44
CA ASP A 51 -3.22 14.98 -4.41
C ASP A 51 -3.74 15.06 -2.96
N LYS A 52 -5.01 14.75 -2.72
CA LYS A 52 -5.59 14.71 -1.38
C LYS A 52 -5.53 13.30 -0.82
N VAL A 53 -4.78 13.12 0.26
CA VAL A 53 -4.74 11.85 1.00
C VAL A 53 -6.15 11.52 1.53
N LEU A 54 -6.69 10.40 1.07
CA LEU A 54 -7.96 9.86 1.52
C LEU A 54 -7.77 8.88 2.68
N PHE A 55 -6.70 8.09 2.65
CA PHE A 55 -6.27 7.32 3.81
C PHE A 55 -4.75 7.12 3.81
N SER A 56 -4.18 7.01 5.00
CA SER A 56 -2.80 6.55 5.21
C SER A 56 -2.78 5.61 6.42
N ARG A 57 -2.23 4.42 6.25
CA ARG A 57 -2.20 3.37 7.27
C ARG A 57 -0.89 2.61 7.23
N THR A 58 -0.24 2.52 8.38
CA THR A 58 0.88 1.60 8.60
C THR A 58 0.36 0.30 9.17
N VAL A 59 0.72 -0.80 8.53
CA VAL A 59 0.37 -2.16 8.91
C VAL A 59 1.62 -3.01 9.03
N SER A 60 1.52 -4.15 9.70
CA SER A 60 2.60 -5.14 9.73
C SER A 60 2.85 -5.65 8.31
N ALA A 61 4.11 -5.71 7.89
CA ALA A 61 4.44 -6.41 6.65
C ALA A 61 4.29 -7.94 6.80
N ASN A 62 4.32 -8.45 8.04
CA ASN A 62 3.95 -9.83 8.32
C ASN A 62 2.42 -9.94 8.47
N ASN A 63 1.75 -10.30 7.37
CA ASN A 63 0.33 -10.64 7.29
C ASN A 63 -0.61 -9.60 7.96
N PRO A 64 -0.73 -8.40 7.36
CA PRO A 64 -1.54 -7.34 7.93
C PRO A 64 -3.03 -7.69 7.94
N PRO A 65 -3.80 -7.20 8.92
CA PRO A 65 -5.26 -7.27 8.85
C PRO A 65 -5.77 -6.40 7.68
N PRO A 66 -6.94 -6.74 7.08
CA PRO A 66 -7.50 -5.96 5.99
C PRO A 66 -7.74 -4.48 6.35
N ILE A 67 -7.37 -3.58 5.44
CA ILE A 67 -7.55 -2.14 5.58
C ILE A 67 -8.88 -1.74 4.95
N CYS A 68 -9.86 -1.37 5.77
CA CYS A 68 -11.21 -1.00 5.30
C CYS A 68 -11.40 0.51 5.20
N VAL A 69 -11.76 0.97 4.00
CA VAL A 69 -11.92 2.37 3.62
C VAL A 69 -13.33 2.58 3.12
N GLY A 70 -14.01 3.56 3.70
CA GLY A 70 -15.34 3.98 3.28
C GLY A 70 -15.52 5.46 3.61
N HIS A 71 -16.43 6.13 2.90
CA HIS A 71 -16.75 7.52 3.18
C HIS A 71 -17.22 7.66 4.64
N PRO A 72 -16.69 8.62 5.44
CA PRO A 72 -17.00 8.71 6.87
C PRO A 72 -18.51 8.71 7.19
N ALA A 73 -19.33 9.41 6.40
CA ALA A 73 -20.78 9.47 6.61
C ALA A 73 -21.51 8.16 6.23
N ALA A 74 -20.88 7.25 5.50
CA ALA A 74 -21.49 6.03 4.96
C ALA A 74 -20.72 4.74 5.30
N ARG A 75 -19.66 4.80 6.11
CA ARG A 75 -18.75 3.66 6.35
C ARG A 75 -19.45 2.43 6.96
N VAL A 76 -20.54 2.63 7.71
CA VAL A 76 -21.36 1.54 8.24
C VAL A 76 -22.26 0.93 7.15
N MET A 77 -22.65 1.73 6.16
CA MET A 77 -23.51 1.30 5.05
C MET A 77 -22.69 0.57 3.99
N ALA A 78 -21.54 1.12 3.59
CA ALA A 78 -20.65 0.54 2.60
C ALA A 78 -19.18 0.93 2.85
N ASP A 79 -18.30 -0.05 2.73
CA ASP A 79 -16.85 0.17 2.67
C ASP A 79 -16.18 -0.87 1.77
N ILE A 80 -14.91 -0.62 1.46
CA ILE A 80 -14.07 -1.50 0.67
C ILE A 80 -12.87 -1.86 1.54
N CYS A 81 -12.65 -3.15 1.76
CA CYS A 81 -11.46 -3.63 2.45
C CYS A 81 -10.40 -4.09 1.44
N PHE A 82 -9.17 -3.64 1.65
CA PHE A 82 -7.97 -4.06 0.95
C PHE A 82 -7.25 -5.08 1.83
N ASP A 83 -7.17 -6.31 1.37
CA ASP A 83 -6.56 -7.43 2.08
C ASP A 83 -5.21 -7.73 1.42
N PHE A 84 -4.14 -7.24 2.05
CA PHE A 84 -2.78 -7.44 1.57
C PHE A 84 -2.22 -8.72 2.20
N TYR A 85 -1.85 -9.68 1.37
CA TYR A 85 -1.38 -10.99 1.81
C TYR A 85 -0.17 -11.45 1.00
N ASN A 86 0.50 -12.50 1.48
CA ASN A 86 1.74 -13.03 0.89
C ASN A 86 2.77 -11.93 0.62
N VAL A 87 2.88 -10.98 1.54
CA VAL A 87 3.90 -9.93 1.51
C VAL A 87 5.25 -10.62 1.73
N GLN A 88 6.10 -10.56 0.72
CA GLN A 88 7.45 -11.12 0.75
C GLN A 88 8.43 -10.00 0.42
N MET A 89 9.53 -9.97 1.15
CA MET A 89 10.60 -9.02 0.91
C MET A 89 11.96 -9.69 0.93
N SER A 90 12.71 -9.45 -0.12
CA SER A 90 14.16 -9.65 -0.20
C SER A 90 14.84 -8.27 -0.38
N LEU A 91 16.17 -8.26 -0.50
CA LEU A 91 16.92 -7.02 -0.76
C LEU A 91 16.51 -6.37 -2.09
N ASP A 92 16.23 -7.20 -3.09
CA ASP A 92 16.05 -6.76 -4.48
C ASP A 92 14.59 -6.88 -4.96
N GLU A 93 13.73 -7.55 -4.20
CA GLU A 93 12.36 -7.84 -4.62
C GLU A 93 11.35 -7.59 -3.48
N PHE A 94 10.34 -6.78 -3.78
CA PHE A 94 9.13 -6.67 -2.98
C PHE A 94 7.95 -7.30 -3.70
N LYS A 95 7.36 -8.33 -3.10
CA LYS A 95 6.18 -8.99 -3.63
C LYS A 95 5.01 -8.85 -2.67
N VAL A 96 3.86 -8.45 -3.19
CA VAL A 96 2.63 -8.29 -2.41
C VAL A 96 1.42 -8.73 -3.23
N CYS A 97 0.51 -9.47 -2.61
CA CYS A 97 -0.77 -9.80 -3.22
C CYS A 97 -1.90 -8.98 -2.60
N LEU A 98 -2.91 -8.69 -3.41
CA LEU A 98 -4.07 -7.90 -3.01
C LEU A 98 -5.38 -8.62 -3.37
N ASP A 99 -6.25 -8.71 -2.37
CA ASP A 99 -7.66 -9.03 -2.56
C ASP A 99 -8.50 -7.79 -2.15
N ILE A 100 -9.56 -7.52 -2.91
CA ILE A 100 -10.51 -6.44 -2.62
C ILE A 100 -11.83 -7.04 -2.15
N GLN A 101 -12.33 -6.56 -1.02
CA GLN A 101 -13.54 -7.08 -0.37
C GLN A 101 -14.52 -5.93 -0.12
N PRO A 102 -15.46 -5.67 -1.05
CA PRO A 102 -16.55 -4.73 -0.80
C PRO A 102 -17.49 -5.29 0.27
N ARG A 103 -17.90 -4.44 1.22
CA ARG A 103 -18.86 -4.77 2.26
C ARG A 103 -20.05 -3.81 2.24
N VAL A 104 -21.22 -4.36 2.57
CA VAL A 104 -22.44 -3.59 2.84
C VAL A 104 -22.94 -3.98 4.21
N PHE A 105 -23.31 -3.02 5.06
CA PHE A 105 -23.63 -3.25 6.47
C PHE A 105 -22.56 -4.09 7.20
N LEU A 106 -21.28 -3.78 6.94
CA LEU A 106 -20.10 -4.49 7.47
C LEU A 106 -19.99 -5.98 7.08
N ARG A 107 -20.85 -6.48 6.19
CA ARG A 107 -20.80 -7.86 5.69
C ARG A 107 -20.13 -7.92 4.33
N LYS A 108 -19.16 -8.82 4.20
CA LYS A 108 -18.48 -9.10 2.92
C LYS A 108 -19.51 -9.57 1.90
N ILE A 109 -19.60 -8.86 0.78
CA ILE A 109 -20.47 -9.23 -0.33
C ILE A 109 -19.77 -10.23 -1.24
N THR A 110 -18.51 -9.95 -1.57
CA THR A 110 -17.67 -10.82 -2.37
C THR A 110 -16.19 -10.62 -2.02
N ASN A 111 -15.33 -11.48 -2.55
CA ASN A 111 -13.88 -11.30 -2.55
C ASN A 111 -13.43 -11.29 -4.02
N ILE A 112 -12.75 -10.20 -4.40
CA ILE A 112 -12.21 -9.96 -5.74
C ILE A 112 -10.70 -10.15 -5.64
N LYS A 113 -10.18 -11.17 -6.32
CA LYS A 113 -8.74 -11.42 -6.39
C LYS A 113 -8.11 -10.50 -7.42
N VAL A 114 -7.28 -9.56 -6.99
CA VAL A 114 -6.55 -8.67 -7.91
C VAL A 114 -5.33 -9.37 -8.45
N GLY A 115 -4.61 -10.09 -7.58
CA GLY A 115 -3.37 -10.80 -7.93
C GLY A 115 -2.19 -10.28 -7.14
N CYS A 116 -0.98 -10.60 -7.62
CA CYS A 116 0.27 -10.23 -6.96
C CYS A 116 1.07 -9.26 -7.82
N LEU A 117 1.66 -8.28 -7.15
CA LEU A 117 2.56 -7.29 -7.71
C LEU A 117 3.96 -7.61 -7.18
N THR A 118 4.93 -7.64 -8.09
CA THR A 118 6.35 -7.69 -7.76
C THR A 118 6.95 -6.35 -8.18
N PHE A 119 7.68 -5.74 -7.26
CA PHE A 119 8.47 -4.54 -7.49
C PHE A 119 9.93 -4.94 -7.33
N GLU A 120 10.73 -4.68 -8.34
CA GLU A 120 12.18 -4.79 -8.27
C GLU A 120 12.69 -3.52 -7.59
N GLY A 121 13.54 -3.69 -6.57
CA GLY A 121 14.20 -2.58 -5.90
C GLY A 121 15.36 -2.12 -6.77
N ASP A 122 15.21 -1.00 -7.46
CA ASP A 122 16.38 -0.26 -7.94
C ASP A 122 16.99 0.43 -6.72
N GLU A 123 18.20 0.03 -6.32
CA GLU A 123 19.01 0.79 -5.37
C GLU A 123 19.20 2.19 -5.95
N GLU A 124 18.50 3.19 -5.41
CA GLU A 124 18.80 4.59 -5.72
C GLU A 124 20.20 4.91 -5.17
N GLU A 125 21.21 4.76 -6.04
CA GLU A 125 22.52 5.40 -5.91
C GLU A 125 22.29 6.93 -5.94
N GLU A 126 22.28 7.58 -4.78
CA GLU A 126 22.50 9.03 -4.70
C GLU A 126 24.02 9.29 -4.78
N GLU A 127 24.45 9.94 -5.87
CA GLU A 127 25.85 10.37 -6.15
C GLU A 127 26.44 11.34 -5.11
#